data_AF-A0AAW6P261-F1
#
_entry.id   AF-A0AAW6P261-F1
#
_cell.length_a   1.000
_cell.length_b   1.000
_cell.length_c   1.000
_cell.angle_alpha   90.00
_cell.angle_beta   90.00
_cell.angle_gamma   90.00
#
_symmetry.space_group_name_H-M   'P 1'
#
loop_
_entity.id
_entity.type
_entity.pdbx_description
1 polymer ?
#
loop_
_entity_poly.entity_id
_entity_poly.type
_entity_poly.pdbx_seq_one_letter_code
_entity_poly.pdbx_strand_id
1 'polypeptide(L)'
;MLDTQLRTHEPLKEIDSGKIGLMVDSSSQAIVDELNAKRKRLRLWPLVAALTVGAFVLTANKQLPPWAGLMALIVGGLLTLATYYWDLLRKTTVMLYDIESEFAGVVEQLHTAFEGVRSCRATWHLQAQGKVLDRKYHAGASHLVTRSSIALALKNPPFVKTNVATPCIPVGRQTLYFFPDKVLVFEANGVGAVSYENLKVDISTTNFIEDGAVPKDAEIVNTTWKFVNKKGGPDRRFKNNRKLPVVRYEEVQFSSNTGLLERIQISCVGRTFSLAQAISSIGHVQGERQ
;
A
#
# COMPACT_ATOMS: atom_id res chain seq x y z
N MET A 1 20.38 -34.88 17.76
CA MET A 1 20.41 -33.94 18.90
C MET A 1 20.49 -32.53 18.36
N LEU A 2 19.38 -31.81 18.50
CA LEU A 2 19.28 -30.37 18.79
C LEU A 2 20.26 -29.42 18.05
N ASP A 3 19.86 -28.91 16.87
CA ASP A 3 20.18 -27.52 16.54
C ASP A 3 19.11 -26.62 17.18
N THR A 4 19.17 -26.54 18.51
CA THR A 4 18.32 -25.60 19.27
C THR A 4 19.03 -24.27 19.20
N GLN A 5 18.91 -23.58 18.07
CA GLN A 5 19.15 -22.15 18.07
C GLN A 5 18.21 -21.57 19.12
N LEU A 6 18.79 -21.13 20.24
CA LEU A 6 18.09 -20.39 21.30
C LEU A 6 17.35 -19.25 20.61
N ARG A 7 16.03 -19.40 20.46
CA ARG A 7 15.17 -18.37 19.85
C ARG A 7 15.23 -17.15 20.76
N THR A 8 15.90 -16.10 20.30
CA THR A 8 16.06 -14.84 21.06
C THR A 8 14.82 -13.94 20.99
N HIS A 9 13.82 -14.34 20.20
CA HIS A 9 12.52 -13.69 20.08
C HIS A 9 11.44 -14.74 19.75
N GLU A 10 10.20 -14.42 20.02
CA GLU A 10 9.04 -15.19 19.57
C GLU A 10 8.93 -15.15 18.02
N PRO A 11 8.29 -16.16 17.39
CA PRO A 11 7.98 -16.09 15.97
C PRO A 11 7.23 -14.79 15.65
N LEU A 12 7.66 -14.10 14.60
CA LEU A 12 6.98 -12.87 14.16
C LEU A 12 5.56 -13.23 13.72
N LYS A 13 4.57 -12.55 14.29
CA LYS A 13 3.19 -12.66 13.86
C LYS A 13 2.94 -11.62 12.78
N GLU A 14 2.47 -12.08 11.62
CA GLU A 14 2.11 -11.22 10.50
C GLU A 14 0.93 -10.33 10.89
N ILE A 15 1.06 -9.04 10.61
CA ILE A 15 -0.05 -8.08 10.64
C ILE A 15 -0.61 -8.16 9.22
N ASP A 16 -1.63 -8.99 9.05
CA ASP A 16 -2.20 -9.26 7.73
C ASP A 16 -3.71 -8.98 7.73
N SER A 17 -4.13 -8.29 6.69
CA SER A 17 -5.54 -8.09 6.40
C SER A 17 -6.20 -9.41 5.98
N GLY A 18 -7.50 -9.51 6.24
CA GLY A 18 -8.34 -10.64 5.83
C GLY A 18 -8.47 -10.78 4.31
N LYS A 19 -9.24 -11.79 3.86
CA LYS A 19 -9.48 -12.00 2.43
C LYS A 19 -10.26 -10.82 1.84
N ILE A 20 -9.78 -10.26 0.73
CA ILE A 20 -10.38 -9.08 0.08
C ILE A 20 -11.84 -9.29 -0.33
N GLY A 21 -12.23 -10.52 -0.70
CA GLY A 21 -13.63 -10.82 -1.01
C GLY A 21 -14.60 -10.61 0.16
N LEU A 22 -14.09 -10.49 1.39
CA LEU A 22 -14.87 -10.19 2.60
C LEU A 22 -14.85 -8.69 2.94
N MET A 23 -13.96 -7.91 2.33
CA MET A 23 -13.84 -6.46 2.49
C MET A 23 -14.80 -5.75 1.55
N VAL A 24 -16.11 -5.98 1.71
CA VAL A 24 -17.11 -5.33 0.87
C VAL A 24 -18.27 -4.87 1.73
N ASP A 25 -18.49 -3.56 1.75
CA ASP A 25 -19.69 -2.97 2.32
C ASP A 25 -20.84 -3.03 1.31
N SER A 26 -22.07 -3.15 1.82
CA SER A 26 -23.30 -3.30 1.05
C SER A 26 -23.48 -2.19 0.00
N SER A 27 -23.21 -0.94 0.36
CA SER A 27 -23.28 0.24 -0.53
C SER A 27 -22.22 0.24 -1.64
N SER A 28 -21.17 -0.57 -1.50
CA SER A 28 -20.02 -0.60 -2.42
C SER A 28 -19.93 -1.88 -3.24
N GLN A 29 -20.83 -2.85 -2.98
CA GLN A 29 -20.85 -4.15 -3.64
C GLN A 29 -20.94 -4.05 -5.16
N ALA A 30 -21.85 -3.25 -5.69
CA ALA A 30 -22.04 -3.10 -7.13
C ALA A 30 -20.78 -2.60 -7.85
N ILE A 31 -20.10 -1.61 -7.29
CA ILE A 31 -18.87 -1.03 -7.86
C ILE A 31 -17.71 -2.04 -7.76
N VAL A 32 -17.59 -2.71 -6.61
CA VAL A 32 -16.55 -3.73 -6.40
C VAL A 32 -16.73 -4.91 -7.37
N ASP A 33 -17.97 -5.36 -7.57
CA ASP A 33 -18.29 -6.42 -8.52
C ASP A 33 -18.01 -5.99 -9.96
N GLU A 34 -18.33 -4.76 -10.34
CA GLU A 34 -18.00 -4.22 -11.65
C GLU A 34 -16.47 -4.21 -11.89
N LEU A 35 -15.69 -3.71 -10.92
CA LEU A 35 -14.23 -3.68 -10.99
C LEU A 35 -13.64 -5.08 -11.10
N ASN A 36 -14.12 -6.01 -10.27
CA ASN A 36 -13.66 -7.39 -10.27
C ASN A 36 -14.04 -8.11 -11.59
N ALA A 37 -15.25 -7.88 -12.12
CA ALA A 37 -15.69 -8.44 -13.39
C ALA A 37 -14.87 -7.91 -14.58
N LYS A 38 -14.62 -6.59 -14.64
CA LYS A 38 -13.78 -5.98 -15.68
C LYS A 38 -12.33 -6.43 -15.60
N ARG A 39 -11.79 -6.65 -14.39
CA ARG A 39 -10.43 -7.14 -14.19
C ARG A 39 -10.23 -8.55 -14.76
N LYS A 40 -11.22 -9.45 -14.56
CA LYS A 40 -11.21 -10.84 -15.05
C LYS A 40 -11.23 -10.98 -16.58
N ARG A 41 -11.58 -9.93 -17.32
CA ARG A 41 -11.57 -9.95 -18.80
C ARG A 41 -10.16 -10.28 -19.31
N LEU A 42 -10.04 -11.17 -20.28
CA LEU A 42 -8.75 -11.49 -20.89
C LEU A 42 -8.26 -10.30 -21.72
N ARG A 43 -6.94 -10.09 -21.75
CA ARG A 43 -6.30 -9.14 -22.67
C ARG A 43 -6.10 -9.87 -24.00
N LEU A 44 -6.76 -9.43 -25.05
CA LEU A 44 -6.67 -10.03 -26.39
C LEU A 44 -5.48 -9.50 -27.19
N TRP A 45 -5.00 -8.29 -26.90
CA TRP A 45 -3.89 -7.68 -27.65
C TRP A 45 -2.60 -8.54 -27.71
N PRO A 46 -2.18 -9.29 -26.66
CA PRO A 46 -0.98 -10.12 -26.77
C PRO A 46 -1.15 -11.28 -27.75
N LEU A 47 -2.36 -11.84 -27.85
CA LEU A 47 -2.67 -12.90 -28.83
C LEU A 47 -2.63 -12.35 -30.26
N VAL A 48 -3.19 -11.16 -30.47
CA VAL A 48 -3.19 -10.49 -31.78
C VAL A 48 -1.77 -10.09 -32.20
N ALA A 49 -0.95 -9.62 -31.25
CA ALA A 49 0.46 -9.34 -31.47
C ALA A 49 1.23 -10.62 -31.85
N ALA A 50 1.00 -11.73 -31.14
CA ALA A 50 1.62 -13.02 -31.45
C ALA A 50 1.20 -13.55 -32.83
N LEU A 51 -0.07 -13.42 -33.20
CA LEU A 51 -0.56 -13.78 -34.54
C LEU A 51 0.07 -12.91 -35.63
N THR A 52 0.26 -11.61 -35.37
CA THR A 52 0.93 -10.68 -36.29
C THR A 52 2.38 -11.10 -36.54
N VAL A 53 3.13 -11.42 -35.47
CA VAL A 53 4.51 -11.91 -35.57
C VAL A 53 4.56 -13.26 -36.29
N GLY A 54 3.65 -14.17 -35.97
CA GLY A 54 3.54 -15.49 -36.63
C GLY A 54 3.26 -15.35 -38.12
N ALA A 55 2.33 -14.48 -38.52
CA ALA A 55 2.04 -14.20 -39.92
C ALA A 55 3.27 -13.66 -40.67
N PHE A 56 4.01 -12.72 -40.06
CA PHE A 56 5.24 -12.19 -40.64
C PHE A 56 6.29 -13.29 -40.86
N VAL A 57 6.55 -14.12 -39.85
CA VAL A 57 7.51 -15.25 -39.96
C VAL A 57 7.09 -16.25 -41.05
N LEU A 58 5.79 -16.54 -41.18
CA LEU A 58 5.28 -17.40 -42.25
C LEU A 58 5.54 -16.80 -43.65
N THR A 59 5.38 -15.48 -43.82
CA THR A 59 5.67 -14.83 -45.10
C THR A 59 7.16 -14.94 -45.48
N ALA A 60 8.06 -14.81 -44.50
CA ALA A 60 9.49 -14.96 -44.71
C ALA A 60 9.88 -16.41 -45.06
N ASN A 61 9.30 -17.40 -44.37
CA ASN A 61 9.62 -18.82 -44.59
C ASN A 61 9.09 -19.37 -45.93
N LYS A 62 7.96 -18.85 -46.41
CA LYS A 62 7.32 -19.30 -47.66
C LYS A 62 7.84 -18.58 -48.91
N GLN A 63 8.87 -17.72 -48.79
CA GLN A 63 9.44 -16.93 -49.90
C GLN A 63 8.37 -16.10 -50.63
N LEU A 64 7.36 -15.62 -49.89
CA LEU A 64 6.37 -14.69 -50.43
C LEU A 64 7.04 -13.36 -50.79
N PRO A 65 6.45 -12.58 -51.71
CA PRO A 65 7.07 -11.33 -52.13
C PRO A 65 7.24 -10.37 -50.93
N PRO A 66 8.35 -9.62 -50.85
CA PRO A 66 8.67 -8.79 -49.68
C PRO A 66 7.57 -7.79 -49.27
N TRP A 67 6.79 -7.29 -50.23
CA TRP A 67 5.67 -6.38 -49.96
C TRP A 67 4.56 -7.05 -49.13
N ALA A 68 4.37 -8.37 -49.23
CA ALA A 68 3.36 -9.10 -48.47
C ALA A 68 3.70 -9.15 -46.97
N GLY A 69 4.99 -9.33 -46.64
CA GLY A 69 5.46 -9.26 -45.26
C GLY A 69 5.31 -7.86 -44.66
N LEU A 70 5.61 -6.82 -45.44
CA LEU A 70 5.42 -5.42 -45.02
C LEU A 70 3.93 -5.10 -44.77
N MET A 71 3.04 -5.54 -45.65
CA MET A 71 1.59 -5.37 -45.47
C MET A 71 1.07 -6.10 -44.23
N ALA A 72 1.56 -7.32 -43.97
CA ALA A 72 1.19 -8.08 -42.77
C ALA A 72 1.60 -7.35 -41.48
N LEU A 73 2.79 -6.73 -41.45
CA LEU A 73 3.24 -5.93 -40.30
C LEU A 73 2.41 -4.67 -40.11
N ILE A 74 2.09 -3.94 -41.19
CA ILE A 74 1.30 -2.70 -41.10
C ILE A 74 -0.11 -3.03 -40.61
N VAL A 75 -0.79 -3.98 -41.26
CA VAL A 75 -2.18 -4.36 -40.91
C VAL A 75 -2.23 -4.99 -39.52
N GLY A 76 -1.32 -5.90 -39.20
CA GLY A 76 -1.28 -6.53 -37.88
C GLY A 76 -0.87 -5.57 -36.76
N GLY A 77 0.00 -4.60 -37.05
CA GLY A 77 0.36 -3.52 -36.14
C GLY A 77 -0.84 -2.63 -35.81
N LEU A 78 -1.60 -2.21 -36.82
CA LEU A 78 -2.85 -1.45 -36.63
C LEU A 78 -3.89 -2.25 -35.84
N LEU A 79 -4.06 -3.54 -36.14
CA LEU A 79 -4.98 -4.42 -35.42
C LEU A 79 -4.56 -4.62 -33.95
N THR A 80 -3.25 -4.76 -33.69
CA THR A 80 -2.70 -4.86 -32.32
C THR A 80 -2.96 -3.57 -31.55
N LEU A 81 -2.77 -2.41 -32.18
CA LEU A 81 -3.05 -1.11 -31.55
C LEU A 81 -4.54 -0.93 -31.24
N ALA A 82 -5.42 -1.25 -32.20
CA ALA A 82 -6.87 -1.16 -32.02
C ALA A 82 -7.35 -2.09 -30.89
N THR A 83 -6.85 -3.33 -30.85
CA THR A 83 -7.21 -4.31 -29.81
C THR A 83 -6.61 -3.96 -28.45
N TYR A 84 -5.43 -3.35 -28.40
CA TYR A 84 -4.87 -2.78 -27.18
C TYR A 84 -5.77 -1.69 -26.58
N TYR A 85 -6.20 -0.71 -27.39
CA TYR A 85 -7.12 0.33 -26.92
C TYR A 85 -8.48 -0.25 -26.52
N TRP A 86 -9.00 -1.21 -27.28
CA TRP A 86 -10.25 -1.88 -26.95
C TRP A 86 -10.17 -2.66 -25.62
N ASP A 87 -9.05 -3.35 -25.36
CA ASP A 87 -8.78 -3.99 -24.06
C ASP A 87 -8.70 -2.97 -22.92
N LEU A 88 -8.01 -1.85 -23.13
CA LEU A 88 -7.86 -0.80 -22.14
C LEU A 88 -9.23 -0.23 -21.74
N LEU A 89 -10.07 0.11 -22.73
CA LEU A 89 -11.42 0.63 -22.51
C LEU A 89 -12.30 -0.40 -21.79
N ARG A 90 -12.26 -1.68 -22.21
CA ARG A 90 -13.08 -2.75 -21.61
C ARG A 90 -12.71 -3.05 -20.16
N LYS A 91 -11.46 -2.81 -19.76
CA LYS A 91 -11.00 -3.01 -18.38
C LYS A 91 -11.16 -1.78 -17.50
N THR A 92 -11.33 -0.60 -18.09
CA THR A 92 -11.39 0.65 -17.35
C THR A 92 -12.78 0.87 -16.75
N THR A 93 -12.83 1.24 -15.47
CA THR A 93 -14.03 1.74 -14.79
C THR A 93 -13.88 3.24 -14.59
N VAL A 94 -14.95 3.98 -14.88
CA VAL A 94 -15.00 5.43 -14.71
C VAL A 94 -15.78 5.72 -13.43
N MET A 95 -15.17 6.45 -12.50
CA MET A 95 -15.78 6.91 -11.25
C MET A 95 -15.72 8.43 -11.23
N LEU A 96 -16.84 9.07 -11.55
CA LEU A 96 -16.96 10.53 -11.50
C LEU A 96 -17.67 10.91 -10.21
N TYR A 97 -17.10 11.87 -9.49
CA TYR A 97 -17.66 12.42 -8.27
C TYR A 97 -18.14 13.83 -8.56
N ASP A 98 -19.41 14.08 -8.27
CA ASP A 98 -19.96 15.42 -8.17
C ASP A 98 -19.99 15.77 -6.67
N ILE A 99 -19.08 16.65 -6.27
CA ILE A 99 -18.87 16.99 -4.86
C ILE A 99 -19.57 18.32 -4.61
N GLU A 100 -20.65 18.27 -3.82
CA GLU A 100 -21.35 19.46 -3.34
C GLU A 100 -20.41 20.38 -2.55
N SER A 101 -20.66 21.68 -2.60
CA SER A 101 -19.82 22.70 -1.95
C SER A 101 -19.66 22.48 -0.45
N GLU A 102 -20.68 21.94 0.23
CA GLU A 102 -20.64 21.62 1.66
C GLU A 102 -19.70 20.44 1.97
N PHE A 103 -19.68 19.41 1.12
CA PHE A 103 -18.81 18.23 1.30
C PHE A 103 -17.38 18.48 0.80
N ALA A 104 -17.19 19.43 -0.12
CA ALA A 104 -15.89 19.78 -0.68
C ALA A 104 -14.85 20.13 0.40
N GLY A 105 -15.25 20.86 1.44
CA GLY A 105 -14.36 21.23 2.53
C GLY A 105 -13.83 20.03 3.33
N VAL A 106 -14.64 18.98 3.50
CA VAL A 106 -14.23 17.77 4.24
C VAL A 106 -13.25 16.95 3.40
N VAL A 107 -13.51 16.83 2.10
CA VAL A 107 -12.59 16.17 1.16
C VAL A 107 -11.26 16.92 1.07
N GLU A 108 -11.28 18.25 1.04
CA GLU A 108 -10.07 19.08 1.05
C GLU A 108 -9.26 18.92 2.34
N GLN A 109 -9.93 18.80 3.50
CA GLN A 109 -9.27 18.50 4.78
C GLN A 109 -8.54 17.14 4.73
N LEU A 110 -9.16 16.11 4.16
CA LEU A 110 -8.51 14.80 3.95
C LEU A 110 -7.25 14.94 3.09
N HIS A 111 -7.35 15.67 1.97
CA HIS A 111 -6.20 15.90 1.08
C HIS A 111 -5.07 16.66 1.78
N THR A 112 -5.40 17.72 2.51
CA THR A 112 -4.43 18.54 3.25
C THR A 112 -3.74 17.72 4.34
N ALA A 113 -4.52 16.95 5.11
CA ALA A 113 -3.98 16.10 6.15
C ALA A 113 -3.09 14.98 5.58
N PHE A 114 -3.50 14.37 4.46
CA PHE A 114 -2.70 13.38 3.77
C PHE A 114 -1.38 13.96 3.25
N GLU A 115 -1.39 15.18 2.70
CA GLU A 115 -0.17 15.87 2.27
C GLU A 115 0.76 16.19 3.45
N GLY A 116 0.18 16.53 4.61
CA GLY A 116 0.92 16.68 5.86
C GLY A 116 1.70 15.42 6.24
N VAL A 117 1.08 14.25 6.11
CA VAL A 117 1.74 12.95 6.36
C VAL A 117 2.72 12.59 5.23
N ARG A 118 2.34 12.80 3.96
CA ARG A 118 3.16 12.49 2.78
C ARG A 118 4.47 13.29 2.74
N SER A 119 4.48 14.49 3.30
CA SER A 119 5.68 15.34 3.35
C SER A 119 6.69 14.91 4.43
N CYS A 120 6.39 13.89 5.22
CA CYS A 120 7.37 13.24 6.09
C CYS A 120 8.46 12.54 5.28
N ARG A 121 9.66 12.48 5.85
CA ARG A 121 10.85 12.00 5.15
C ARG A 121 10.84 10.50 4.92
N ALA A 122 10.21 9.74 5.81
CA ALA A 122 10.11 8.30 5.68
C ALA A 122 8.76 7.77 6.20
N THR A 123 8.27 6.75 5.52
CA THR A 123 7.09 6.00 5.90
C THR A 123 7.39 4.52 5.66
N TRP A 124 6.91 3.67 6.56
CA TRP A 124 7.09 2.23 6.46
C TRP A 124 5.78 1.50 6.68
N HIS A 125 5.61 0.38 6.00
CA HIS A 125 4.57 -0.60 6.30
C HIS A 125 5.12 -1.62 7.30
N LEU A 126 4.41 -1.86 8.40
CA LEU A 126 4.76 -2.89 9.38
C LEU A 126 4.12 -4.20 8.97
N GLN A 127 4.95 -5.18 8.59
CA GLN A 127 4.50 -6.47 8.09
C GLN A 127 4.28 -7.48 9.20
N ALA A 128 5.14 -7.46 10.23
CA ALA A 128 5.07 -8.43 11.32
C ALA A 128 5.71 -7.89 12.59
N GLN A 129 5.24 -8.38 13.73
CA GLN A 129 5.78 -8.04 15.05
C GLN A 129 5.92 -9.31 15.91
N GLY A 130 6.97 -9.38 16.72
CA GLY A 130 7.17 -10.43 17.72
C GLY A 130 7.84 -9.91 18.97
N LYS A 131 7.59 -10.55 20.12
CA LYS A 131 8.22 -10.16 21.39
C LYS A 131 9.66 -10.63 21.45
N VAL A 132 10.56 -9.78 21.95
CA VAL A 132 11.96 -10.15 22.19
C VAL A 132 12.08 -10.90 23.52
N LEU A 133 12.73 -12.06 23.49
CA LEU A 133 12.98 -12.90 24.66
C LEU A 133 14.37 -12.62 25.26
N ASP A 134 15.37 -12.36 24.42
CA ASP A 134 16.73 -11.98 24.84
C ASP A 134 17.10 -10.56 24.37
N ARG A 135 16.87 -9.59 25.26
CA ARG A 135 17.13 -8.16 24.99
C ARG A 135 18.60 -7.84 24.72
N LYS A 136 19.55 -8.70 25.12
CA LYS A 136 21.00 -8.48 24.97
C LYS A 136 21.42 -8.29 23.52
N TYR A 137 20.86 -9.10 22.62
CA TYR A 137 21.20 -9.12 21.19
C TYR A 137 20.33 -8.20 20.34
N HIS A 138 19.29 -7.60 20.94
CA HIS A 138 18.31 -6.74 20.27
C HIS A 138 18.35 -5.31 20.80
N ALA A 139 19.53 -4.83 21.21
CA ALA A 139 19.75 -3.46 21.69
C ALA A 139 18.82 -2.98 22.83
N GLY A 140 18.25 -3.91 23.60
CA GLY A 140 17.28 -3.60 24.65
C GLY A 140 15.82 -3.52 24.18
N ALA A 141 15.52 -3.76 22.90
CA ALA A 141 14.16 -3.73 22.36
C ALA A 141 13.23 -4.73 23.06
N SER A 142 11.96 -4.35 23.25
CA SER A 142 10.90 -5.24 23.73
C SER A 142 10.24 -6.05 22.61
N HIS A 143 10.28 -5.53 21.38
CA HIS A 143 9.69 -6.15 20.20
C HIS A 143 10.64 -6.08 19.01
N LEU A 144 10.59 -7.12 18.18
CA LEU A 144 11.18 -7.14 16.85
C LEU A 144 10.06 -6.85 15.85
N VAL A 145 10.33 -5.95 14.90
CA VAL A 145 9.37 -5.53 13.87
C VAL A 145 10.02 -5.70 12.52
N THR A 146 9.31 -6.34 11.59
CA THR A 146 9.65 -6.33 10.17
C THR A 146 8.86 -5.23 9.50
N ARG A 147 9.56 -4.31 8.82
CA ARG A 147 8.95 -3.20 8.11
C ARG A 147 9.57 -3.00 6.73
N SER A 148 8.80 -2.47 5.79
CA SER A 148 9.26 -2.14 4.44
C SER A 148 9.01 -0.67 4.14
N SER A 149 9.93 -0.01 3.42
CA SER A 149 9.78 1.40 3.06
C SER A 149 8.66 1.56 2.03
N ILE A 150 7.77 2.54 2.25
CA ILE A 150 6.64 2.83 1.37
C ILE A 150 6.61 4.31 1.00
N ALA A 151 6.09 4.60 -0.19
CA ALA A 151 5.92 5.95 -0.68
C ALA A 151 4.43 6.28 -0.80
N LEU A 152 3.98 7.24 0.00
CA LEU A 152 2.63 7.77 -0.09
C LEU A 152 2.51 8.66 -1.34
N ALA A 153 1.40 8.57 -2.06
CA ALA A 153 1.22 9.29 -3.32
C ALA A 153 -0.23 9.74 -3.53
N LEU A 154 -0.43 10.72 -4.39
CA LEU A 154 -1.73 10.99 -5.03
C LEU A 154 -1.72 10.27 -6.37
N LYS A 155 -2.41 9.14 -6.46
CA LYS A 155 -2.42 8.29 -7.66
C LYS A 155 -3.71 7.49 -7.74
N ASN A 156 -4.30 7.46 -8.94
CA ASN A 156 -5.51 6.69 -9.18
C ASN A 156 -5.20 5.18 -9.29
N PRO A 157 -6.15 4.31 -8.89
CA PRO A 157 -5.99 2.87 -9.05
C PRO A 157 -5.83 2.46 -10.52
N PRO A 158 -5.14 1.33 -10.80
CA PRO A 158 -5.01 0.82 -12.15
C PRO A 158 -6.38 0.51 -12.75
N PHE A 159 -6.59 0.92 -14.01
CA PHE A 159 -7.87 0.78 -14.72
C PHE A 159 -9.05 1.50 -14.07
N VAL A 160 -8.80 2.51 -13.23
CA VAL A 160 -9.83 3.41 -12.72
C VAL A 160 -9.55 4.83 -13.24
N LYS A 161 -10.53 5.42 -13.90
CA LYS A 161 -10.51 6.83 -14.33
C LYS A 161 -11.43 7.62 -13.43
N THR A 162 -10.91 8.67 -12.82
CA THR A 162 -11.67 9.52 -11.92
C THR A 162 -11.24 10.98 -12.07
N ASN A 163 -12.15 11.89 -11.73
CA ASN A 163 -11.94 13.35 -11.74
C ASN A 163 -11.36 13.88 -10.42
N VAL A 164 -11.28 13.05 -9.37
CA VAL A 164 -10.71 13.44 -8.07
C VAL A 164 -9.28 12.91 -7.94
N ALA A 165 -8.43 13.64 -7.23
CA ALA A 165 -7.13 13.11 -6.82
C ALA A 165 -7.36 12.02 -5.75
N THR A 166 -6.60 10.93 -5.80
CA THR A 166 -6.78 9.80 -4.87
C THR A 166 -5.54 9.61 -4.00
N PRO A 167 -5.60 9.92 -2.69
CA PRO A 167 -4.58 9.49 -1.73
C PRO A 167 -4.39 7.98 -1.77
N CYS A 168 -3.13 7.56 -1.83
CA CYS A 168 -2.73 6.18 -2.05
C CYS A 168 -1.67 5.76 -1.03
N ILE A 169 -1.94 4.70 -0.27
CA ILE A 169 -1.03 4.10 0.72
C ILE A 169 -0.78 2.64 0.32
N PRO A 170 0.41 2.30 -0.21
CA PRO A 170 0.77 0.91 -0.44
C PRO A 170 1.14 0.22 0.88
N VAL A 171 0.50 -0.90 1.17
CA VAL A 171 0.62 -1.69 2.42
C VAL A 171 0.81 -3.16 2.07
N GLY A 172 2.07 -3.54 1.83
CA GLY A 172 2.44 -4.89 1.45
C GLY A 172 1.85 -5.31 0.10
N ARG A 173 0.96 -6.30 0.09
CA ARG A 173 0.30 -6.82 -1.13
C ARG A 173 -0.93 -6.00 -1.55
N GLN A 174 -1.38 -5.12 -0.67
CA GLN A 174 -2.54 -4.27 -0.88
C GLN A 174 -2.15 -2.81 -1.06
N THR A 175 -3.01 -2.06 -1.72
CA THR A 175 -2.90 -0.60 -1.81
C THR A 175 -4.24 0.01 -1.46
N LEU A 176 -4.23 0.89 -0.47
CA LEU A 176 -5.41 1.64 -0.04
C LEU A 176 -5.53 2.90 -0.89
N TYR A 177 -6.69 3.09 -1.49
CA TYR A 177 -7.04 4.26 -2.30
C TYR A 177 -8.23 4.96 -1.66
N PHE A 178 -8.01 6.17 -1.16
CA PHE A 178 -9.02 6.95 -0.43
C PHE A 178 -9.83 7.78 -1.44
N PHE A 179 -11.06 7.38 -1.70
CA PHE A 179 -12.01 8.16 -2.49
C PHE A 179 -12.88 9.01 -1.56
N PRO A 180 -13.62 10.01 -2.06
CA PRO A 180 -14.48 10.83 -1.21
C PRO A 180 -15.51 10.03 -0.40
N ASP A 181 -15.92 8.85 -0.89
CA ASP A 181 -17.02 8.09 -0.31
C ASP A 181 -16.65 6.72 0.28
N LYS A 182 -15.46 6.19 -0.04
CA LYS A 182 -14.95 4.91 0.47
C LYS A 182 -13.44 4.79 0.30
N VAL A 183 -12.86 3.81 0.96
CA VAL A 183 -11.48 3.36 0.71
C VAL A 183 -11.53 2.09 -0.13
N LEU A 184 -11.02 2.15 -1.37
CA LEU A 184 -10.82 0.96 -2.19
C LEU A 184 -9.51 0.27 -1.81
N VAL A 185 -9.60 -1.04 -1.59
CA VAL A 185 -8.46 -1.91 -1.25
C VAL A 185 -8.11 -2.73 -2.48
N PHE A 186 -7.00 -2.43 -3.12
CA PHE A 186 -6.54 -3.11 -4.33
C PHE A 186 -5.46 -4.13 -4.02
N GLU A 187 -5.59 -5.34 -4.53
CA GLU A 187 -4.54 -6.37 -4.56
C GLU A 187 -4.36 -6.89 -5.99
N ALA A 188 -3.39 -7.78 -6.22
CA ALA A 188 -3.18 -8.44 -7.50
C ALA A 188 -4.45 -9.12 -8.04
N ASN A 189 -5.18 -9.85 -7.18
CA ASN A 189 -6.25 -10.76 -7.60
C ASN A 189 -7.67 -10.25 -7.34
N GLY A 190 -7.82 -9.06 -6.76
CA GLY A 190 -9.14 -8.53 -6.44
C GLY A 190 -9.12 -7.08 -5.99
N VAL A 191 -10.33 -6.56 -5.83
CA VAL A 191 -10.62 -5.26 -5.25
C VAL A 191 -11.66 -5.46 -4.16
N GLY A 192 -11.47 -4.79 -3.03
CA GLY A 192 -12.45 -4.62 -1.96
C GLY A 192 -12.73 -3.14 -1.72
N ALA A 193 -13.71 -2.84 -0.87
CA ALA A 193 -14.06 -1.51 -0.45
C ALA A 193 -14.44 -1.48 1.03
N VAL A 194 -13.96 -0.46 1.73
CA VAL A 194 -14.29 -0.18 3.13
C VAL A 194 -14.92 1.21 3.18
N SER A 195 -16.13 1.33 3.73
CA SER A 195 -16.75 2.64 3.98
C SER A 195 -16.01 3.37 5.11
N TYR A 196 -16.11 4.70 5.12
CA TYR A 196 -15.49 5.50 6.19
C TYR A 196 -16.11 5.22 7.56
N GLU A 197 -17.41 4.91 7.62
CA GLU A 197 -18.10 4.51 8.86
C GLU A 197 -17.51 3.24 9.49
N ASN A 198 -17.07 2.29 8.65
CA ASN A 198 -16.46 1.04 9.10
C ASN A 198 -14.94 1.10 9.24
N LEU A 199 -14.31 2.22 8.88
CA LEU A 199 -12.86 2.40 8.93
C LEU A 199 -12.44 3.03 10.27
N LYS A 200 -11.73 2.26 11.09
CA LYS A 200 -11.11 2.74 12.33
C LYS A 200 -9.65 3.08 12.08
N VAL A 201 -9.24 4.25 12.57
CA VAL A 201 -7.87 4.74 12.47
C VAL A 201 -7.33 5.01 13.87
N ASP A 202 -6.48 4.12 14.35
CA ASP A 202 -5.82 4.28 15.65
C ASP A 202 -4.44 4.89 15.46
N ILE A 203 -4.13 5.91 16.25
CA ILE A 203 -2.82 6.57 16.25
C ILE A 203 -2.13 6.28 17.57
N SER A 204 -0.85 5.93 17.48
CA SER A 204 0.00 5.79 18.64
C SER A 204 1.42 6.27 18.32
N THR A 205 2.25 6.41 19.35
CA THR A 205 3.67 6.69 19.18
C THR A 205 4.48 5.50 19.67
N THR A 206 5.58 5.21 19.00
CA THR A 206 6.51 4.16 19.41
C THR A 206 7.93 4.70 19.45
N ASN A 207 8.73 4.14 20.37
CA ASN A 207 10.17 4.39 20.40
C ASN A 207 10.86 3.24 19.65
N PHE A 208 11.52 3.57 18.54
CA PHE A 208 12.18 2.62 17.67
C PHE A 208 13.70 2.77 17.76
N ILE A 209 14.44 1.66 17.82
CA ILE A 209 15.91 1.69 17.83
C ILE A 209 16.38 1.60 16.38
N GLU A 210 17.03 2.64 15.88
CA GLU A 210 17.59 2.62 14.53
C GLU A 210 19.02 2.08 14.51
N ASP A 211 19.24 0.96 13.81
CA ASP A 211 20.59 0.49 13.46
C ASP A 211 21.08 1.17 12.15
N GLY A 212 20.16 1.76 11.38
CA GLY A 212 20.45 2.40 10.10
C GLY A 212 20.61 3.92 10.14
N ALA A 213 20.34 4.55 8.99
CA ALA A 213 20.27 5.99 8.88
C ALA A 213 18.95 6.50 9.47
N VAL A 214 19.03 7.49 10.36
CA VAL A 214 17.86 8.13 10.95
C VAL A 214 17.31 9.19 9.98
N PRO A 215 15.98 9.22 9.72
CA PRO A 215 15.37 10.31 8.99
C PRO A 215 15.62 11.67 9.65
N LYS A 216 15.84 12.72 8.86
CA LYS A 216 16.20 14.05 9.38
C LYS A 216 15.10 14.74 10.20
N ASP A 217 13.86 14.32 9.98
CA ASP A 217 12.65 14.81 10.64
C ASP A 217 12.24 13.95 11.85
N ALA A 218 13.00 12.90 12.18
CA ALA A 218 12.73 12.04 13.32
C ALA A 218 13.24 12.67 14.63
N GLU A 219 12.42 12.58 15.68
CA GLU A 219 12.81 13.01 17.03
C GLU A 219 13.68 11.94 17.69
N ILE A 220 14.95 12.23 17.97
CA ILE A 220 15.82 11.33 18.76
C ILE A 220 15.51 11.56 20.24
N VAL A 221 14.92 10.57 20.90
CA VAL A 221 14.47 10.66 22.30
C VAL A 221 15.44 10.03 23.30
N ASN A 222 16.27 9.08 22.84
CA ASN A 222 17.28 8.44 23.68
C ASN A 222 18.40 7.82 22.83
N THR A 223 19.38 7.21 23.47
CA THR A 223 20.38 6.35 22.83
C THR A 223 20.51 5.05 23.61
N THR A 224 20.73 3.94 22.90
CA THR A 224 21.00 2.62 23.49
C THR A 224 22.31 2.08 22.93
N TRP A 225 22.76 0.92 23.42
CA TRP A 225 23.93 0.21 22.87
C TRP A 225 23.46 -0.97 22.04
N LYS A 226 24.18 -1.28 20.95
CA LYS A 226 23.87 -2.44 20.10
C LYS A 226 23.81 -3.75 20.89
N PHE A 227 24.71 -3.90 21.87
CA PHE A 227 24.69 -4.98 22.84
C PHE A 227 24.58 -4.43 24.26
N VAL A 228 23.49 -4.77 24.96
CA VAL A 228 23.21 -4.28 26.32
C VAL A 228 23.50 -5.33 27.38
N ASN A 229 24.00 -4.90 28.54
CA ASN A 229 24.09 -5.74 29.73
C ASN A 229 22.73 -5.82 30.46
N LYS A 230 22.63 -6.61 31.53
CA LYS A 230 21.38 -6.76 32.31
C LYS A 230 20.83 -5.45 32.90
N LYS A 231 21.67 -4.43 33.05
CA LYS A 231 21.30 -3.09 33.56
C LYS A 231 21.02 -2.08 32.42
N GLY A 232 21.03 -2.50 31.15
CA GLY A 232 20.80 -1.63 29.99
C GLY A 232 22.01 -0.82 29.51
N GLY A 233 23.16 -0.93 30.19
CA GLY A 233 24.41 -0.27 29.77
C GLY A 233 25.19 -1.07 28.71
N PRO A 234 26.34 -0.56 28.25
CA PRO A 234 27.15 -1.25 27.24
C PRO A 234 27.69 -2.58 27.78
N ASP A 235 27.49 -3.67 27.03
CA ASP A 235 28.23 -4.90 27.26
C ASP A 235 29.65 -4.76 26.69
N ARG A 236 30.64 -4.67 27.59
CA ARG A 236 32.06 -4.43 27.27
C ARG A 236 32.77 -5.65 26.65
N ARG A 237 32.13 -6.82 26.60
CA ARG A 237 32.69 -8.04 26.01
C ARG A 237 32.67 -8.00 24.47
N PHE A 238 31.84 -7.15 23.87
CA PHE A 238 31.74 -7.01 22.42
C PHE A 238 32.67 -5.90 21.91
N LYS A 239 33.63 -6.27 21.06
CA LYS A 239 34.71 -5.38 20.59
C LYS A 239 34.26 -4.22 19.67
N ASN A 240 33.00 -4.19 19.22
CA ASN A 240 32.43 -3.12 18.36
C ASN A 240 31.00 -2.75 18.77
N ASN A 241 30.79 -2.49 20.06
CA ASN A 241 29.48 -2.12 20.60
C ASN A 241 29.20 -0.63 20.39
N ARG A 242 28.61 -0.25 19.26
CA ARG A 242 28.25 1.15 18.97
C ARG A 242 26.95 1.57 19.69
N LYS A 243 26.80 2.88 19.90
CA LYS A 243 25.53 3.47 20.31
C LYS A 243 24.56 3.52 19.13
N LEU A 244 23.29 3.23 19.40
CA LEU A 244 22.18 3.32 18.46
C LEU A 244 21.20 4.39 18.94
N PRO A 245 20.71 5.28 18.06
CA PRO A 245 19.66 6.23 18.41
C PRO A 245 18.34 5.50 18.65
N VAL A 246 17.62 5.97 19.67
CA VAL A 246 16.21 5.64 19.90
C VAL A 246 15.40 6.84 19.43
N VAL A 247 14.57 6.62 18.42
CA VAL A 247 13.78 7.65 17.75
C VAL A 247 12.31 7.44 18.04
N ARG A 248 11.54 8.53 18.11
CA ARG A 248 10.09 8.48 18.22
C ARG A 248 9.46 8.56 16.83
N TYR A 249 8.57 7.62 16.56
CA TYR A 249 7.76 7.56 15.35
C TYR A 249 6.28 7.50 15.70
N GLU A 250 5.43 7.97 14.79
CA GLU A 250 3.98 7.72 14.85
C GLU A 250 3.66 6.40 14.14
N GLU A 251 2.75 5.62 14.72
CA GLU A 251 2.13 4.46 14.11
C GLU A 251 0.66 4.75 13.84
N VAL A 252 0.21 4.45 12.62
CA VAL A 252 -1.19 4.53 12.21
C VAL A 252 -1.66 3.13 11.88
N GLN A 253 -2.70 2.67 12.56
CA GLN A 253 -3.37 1.41 12.28
C GLN A 253 -4.72 1.67 11.62
N PHE A 254 -4.91 1.13 10.44
CA PHE A 254 -6.18 1.08 9.74
C PHE A 254 -6.83 -0.27 10.01
N SER A 255 -8.06 -0.27 10.51
CA SER A 255 -8.82 -1.50 10.72
C SER A 255 -10.28 -1.37 10.33
N SER A 256 -10.91 -2.49 9.96
CA SER A 256 -12.34 -2.54 9.68
C SER A 256 -12.98 -3.83 10.19
N ASN A 257 -14.30 -3.79 10.40
CA ASN A 257 -15.07 -4.99 10.73
C ASN A 257 -15.14 -5.98 9.54
N THR A 258 -14.83 -5.52 8.33
CA THR A 258 -14.82 -6.31 7.09
C THR A 258 -13.45 -6.97 6.82
N GLY A 259 -12.49 -6.80 7.73
CA GLY A 259 -11.23 -7.54 7.73
C GLY A 259 -9.99 -6.74 7.33
N LEU A 260 -10.07 -5.42 7.12
CA LEU A 260 -8.86 -4.60 6.97
C LEU A 260 -8.09 -4.58 8.30
N LEU A 261 -6.79 -4.81 8.25
CA LEU A 261 -5.88 -4.63 9.38
C LEU A 261 -4.48 -4.34 8.87
N GLU A 262 -4.17 -3.05 8.72
CA GLU A 262 -2.88 -2.58 8.20
C GLU A 262 -2.26 -1.58 9.14
N ARG A 263 -0.93 -1.58 9.22
CA ARG A 263 -0.21 -0.63 10.06
C ARG A 263 0.95 0.01 9.31
N ILE A 264 1.05 1.32 9.43
CA ILE A 264 2.17 2.10 8.92
C ILE A 264 2.86 2.85 10.05
N GLN A 265 4.14 3.15 9.85
CA GLN A 265 4.96 3.96 10.74
C GLN A 265 5.51 5.16 9.98
N ILE A 266 5.51 6.33 10.60
CA ILE A 266 5.87 7.60 9.97
C ILE A 266 6.96 8.28 10.79
N SER A 267 7.94 8.89 10.10
CA SER A 267 9.10 9.50 10.73
C SER A 267 8.78 10.75 11.57
N CYS A 268 7.81 11.56 11.14
CA CYS A 268 7.38 12.74 11.89
C CYS A 268 6.45 12.36 13.05
N VAL A 269 6.36 13.27 14.03
CA VAL A 269 5.35 13.27 15.09
C VAL A 269 4.43 14.48 14.94
N GLY A 270 3.15 14.32 15.29
CA GLY A 270 2.14 15.37 15.31
C GLY A 270 1.38 15.59 14.00
N ARG A 271 1.53 14.72 12.99
CA ARG A 271 0.90 14.93 11.67
C ARG A 271 -0.20 13.94 11.35
N THR A 272 -0.17 12.76 11.96
CA THR A 272 -1.16 11.70 11.70
C THR A 272 -2.53 12.02 12.31
N PHE A 273 -2.58 12.80 13.39
CA PHE A 273 -3.84 13.15 14.06
C PHE A 273 -4.83 13.84 13.11
N SER A 274 -4.38 14.82 12.34
CA SER A 274 -5.22 15.51 11.35
C SER A 274 -5.77 14.54 10.29
N LEU A 275 -5.01 13.49 9.93
CA LEU A 275 -5.46 12.49 8.96
C LEU A 275 -6.58 11.62 9.55
N ALA A 276 -6.41 11.11 10.76
CA ALA A 276 -7.47 10.34 11.42
C ALA A 276 -8.74 11.18 11.65
N GLN A 277 -8.58 12.45 12.04
CA GLN A 277 -9.70 13.37 12.20
C GLN A 277 -10.43 13.59 10.86
N ALA A 278 -9.71 13.86 9.77
CA ALA A 278 -10.33 14.06 8.46
C ALA A 278 -11.08 12.80 7.96
N ILE A 279 -10.50 11.62 8.16
CA ILE A 279 -11.14 10.32 7.84
C ILE A 279 -12.43 10.14 8.65
N SER A 280 -12.41 10.45 9.95
CA SER A 280 -13.58 10.37 10.83
C SER A 280 -14.68 11.36 10.42
N SER A 281 -14.30 12.60 10.09
CA SER A 281 -15.25 13.63 9.63
C SER A 281 -15.97 13.22 8.35
N ILE A 282 -15.28 12.58 7.40
CA ILE A 282 -15.93 12.03 6.20
C ILE A 282 -16.97 11.00 6.59
N GLY A 283 -16.61 10.03 7.44
CA GLY A 283 -17.54 8.98 7.88
C GLY A 283 -18.79 9.54 8.55
N HIS A 284 -18.66 10.57 9.37
CA HIS A 284 -19.79 11.22 10.03
C HIS A 284 -20.74 11.88 9.02
N VAL A 285 -20.21 12.70 8.12
CA VAL A 285 -21.03 13.42 7.12
C VAL A 285 -21.70 12.46 6.15
N GLN A 286 -21.06 11.34 5.81
CA GLN A 286 -21.69 10.31 4.98
C GLN A 286 -22.81 9.55 5.69
N GLY A 287 -22.64 9.26 6.98
CA GLY A 287 -23.67 8.58 7.78
C GLY A 287 -24.92 9.42 7.97
N GLU A 288 -24.80 10.76 8.01
CA GLU A 288 -25.96 11.67 8.08
C GLU A 288 -26.72 11.82 6.75
N ARG A 289 -26.11 11.43 5.63
CA ARG A 289 -26.68 11.57 4.28
C ARG A 289 -27.40 10.31 3.78
N GLN A 290 -27.28 9.18 4.48
CA GLN A 290 -27.96 7.92 4.16
C GLN A 290 -29.31 7.80 4.86
#